data_AF-A0A073IIP1-F1
#
_entry.id   AF-A0A073IIP1-F1
#
_cell.length_a   1.000
_cell.length_b   1.000
_cell.length_c   1.000
_cell.angle_alpha   90.00
_cell.angle_beta   90.00
_cell.angle_gamma   90.00
#
_symmetry.space_group_name_H-M   'P 1'
#
loop_
_entity.id
_entity.type
_entity.pdbx_description
1 polymer ?
#
loop_
_entity_poly.entity_id
_entity_poly.type
_entity_poly.pdbx_seq_one_letter_code
_entity_poly.pdbx_strand_id
1 'polypeptide(L)'
;MHEPKGRLTDIFNLTTDGSGQPQSVLMLDQLTHVPEVGDVLQVSDRNLSIAQVDRQRMRSCLTGWPLVGLGSIAVLVNAPTEELKPLARYPNRLWVTWKPKADLPWHFKTVDLPKFTRLNEDWNAHPNDVGLRLEKSGDELIARMKPNPYAYRQYDNVPEIAVRFVNCSKYRVTPVNDEGWYSGQCRFSRLAPEWGEFYEISGNTQDNMNFTHWIKMEGVGAKHFHFYLKDETLEIKAQDWVLISES
;
A
#
# COMPACT_ATOMS: atom_id res chain seq x y z
N MET A 1 6.43 -14.77 -0.83
CA MET A 1 6.50 -13.47 -1.52
C MET A 1 5.50 -13.53 -2.66
N HIS A 2 4.44 -12.71 -2.64
CA HIS A 2 3.41 -12.77 -3.68
C HIS A 2 3.84 -11.93 -4.88
N GLU A 3 3.78 -12.52 -6.07
CA GLU A 3 4.05 -11.83 -7.32
C GLU A 3 3.08 -10.64 -7.49
N PRO A 4 3.55 -9.49 -8.01
CA PRO A 4 2.69 -8.42 -8.47
C PRO A 4 1.54 -8.93 -9.33
N LYS A 5 0.34 -8.34 -9.20
CA LYS A 5 -0.83 -8.74 -9.96
C LYS A 5 -1.72 -7.57 -10.37
N GLY A 6 -2.55 -7.83 -11.37
CA GLY A 6 -3.60 -6.93 -11.86
C GLY A 6 -4.73 -7.74 -12.49
N ARG A 7 -5.89 -7.11 -12.69
CA ARG A 7 -7.01 -7.73 -13.37
C ARG A 7 -6.98 -7.36 -14.85
N LEU A 8 -7.08 -8.36 -15.72
CA LEU A 8 -7.15 -8.17 -17.17
C LEU A 8 -8.58 -7.80 -17.58
N THR A 9 -8.77 -6.60 -18.13
CA THR A 9 -10.08 -6.10 -18.50
C THR A 9 -10.37 -6.22 -20.00
N ASP A 10 -9.35 -6.07 -20.84
CA ASP A 10 -9.50 -6.15 -22.30
C ASP A 10 -8.17 -6.47 -23.00
N ILE A 11 -8.25 -6.89 -24.27
CA ILE A 11 -7.10 -7.16 -25.14
C ILE A 11 -7.35 -6.60 -26.53
N PHE A 12 -6.45 -5.74 -27.01
CA PHE A 12 -6.50 -5.14 -28.33
C PHE A 12 -5.34 -5.59 -29.21
N ASN A 13 -5.61 -5.65 -30.51
CA ASN A 13 -4.57 -5.84 -31.51
C ASN A 13 -3.90 -4.51 -31.83
N LEU A 14 -2.57 -4.49 -31.82
CA LEU A 14 -1.80 -3.41 -32.43
C LEU A 14 -1.20 -3.91 -33.75
N THR A 15 -1.06 -3.02 -34.73
CA THR A 15 -0.28 -3.34 -35.94
C THR A 15 1.14 -3.73 -35.55
N THR A 16 1.73 -4.68 -36.28
CA THR A 16 3.09 -5.16 -36.04
C THR A 16 4.07 -4.01 -35.83
N ASP A 17 5.05 -4.20 -34.94
CA ASP A 17 6.11 -3.21 -34.79
C ASP A 17 6.89 -3.01 -36.11
N GLY A 18 7.80 -2.03 -36.14
CA GLY A 18 8.67 -1.79 -37.29
C GLY A 18 9.55 -3.00 -37.70
N SER A 19 9.55 -4.09 -36.92
CA SER A 19 10.25 -5.35 -37.19
C SER A 19 9.34 -6.50 -37.66
N GLY A 20 8.03 -6.28 -37.76
CA GLY A 20 7.05 -7.28 -38.19
C GLY A 20 6.59 -8.24 -37.09
N GLN A 21 6.95 -8.01 -35.83
CA GLN A 21 6.49 -8.84 -34.71
C GLN A 21 5.04 -8.48 -34.33
N PRO A 22 4.16 -9.47 -34.11
CA PRO A 22 2.79 -9.20 -33.70
C PRO A 22 2.76 -8.63 -32.28
N GLN A 23 2.00 -7.56 -32.09
CA GLN A 23 1.89 -6.88 -30.80
C GLN A 23 0.43 -6.84 -30.33
N SER A 24 0.24 -7.12 -29.04
CA SER A 24 -1.05 -7.04 -28.37
C SER A 24 -0.97 -6.04 -27.22
N VAL A 25 -2.07 -5.33 -26.98
CA VAL A 25 -2.24 -4.47 -25.81
C VAL A 25 -3.16 -5.16 -24.83
N LEU A 26 -2.71 -5.32 -23.60
CA LEU A 26 -3.50 -5.81 -22.48
C LEU A 26 -3.89 -4.62 -21.61
N MET A 27 -5.19 -4.49 -21.36
CA MET A 27 -5.71 -3.49 -20.43
C MET A 27 -5.75 -4.09 -19.04
N LEU A 28 -5.06 -3.47 -18.09
CA LEU A 28 -5.02 -3.91 -16.70
C LEU A 28 -5.59 -2.84 -15.78
N ASP A 29 -6.37 -3.26 -14.79
CA ASP A 29 -6.79 -2.45 -13.66
C ASP A 29 -6.55 -3.19 -12.33
N GLN A 30 -6.94 -2.58 -11.21
CA GLN A 30 -6.80 -3.16 -9.86
C GLN A 30 -5.38 -3.68 -9.58
N LEU A 31 -4.38 -2.91 -10.03
CA LEU A 31 -2.97 -3.24 -9.95
C LEU A 31 -2.45 -3.18 -8.51
N THR A 32 -1.71 -4.20 -8.07
CA THR A 32 -0.92 -4.12 -6.83
C THR A 32 0.41 -3.40 -7.04
N HIS A 33 0.87 -3.31 -8.29
CA HIS A 33 2.07 -2.59 -8.72
C HIS A 33 1.93 -2.19 -10.19
N VAL A 34 2.66 -1.18 -10.67
CA VAL A 34 2.65 -0.84 -12.10
C VAL A 34 3.82 -1.56 -12.78
N PRO A 35 3.59 -2.45 -13.76
CA PRO A 35 4.66 -3.12 -14.47
C PRO A 35 5.60 -2.14 -15.20
N GLU A 36 6.80 -2.61 -15.50
CA GLU A 36 7.81 -1.88 -16.25
C GLU A 36 8.27 -2.63 -17.51
N VAL A 37 8.93 -1.90 -18.42
CA VAL A 37 9.47 -2.49 -19.64
C VAL A 37 10.53 -3.55 -19.30
N GLY A 38 10.30 -4.75 -19.81
CA GLY A 38 11.12 -5.94 -19.57
C GLY A 38 10.73 -6.78 -18.36
N ASP A 39 9.70 -6.41 -17.60
CA ASP A 39 9.01 -7.36 -16.73
C ASP A 39 8.39 -8.49 -17.57
N VAL A 40 8.16 -9.64 -16.94
CA VAL A 40 7.56 -10.82 -17.58
C VAL A 40 6.16 -11.04 -17.03
N LEU A 41 5.16 -10.68 -17.83
CA LEU A 41 3.74 -10.86 -17.50
C LEU A 41 3.36 -12.34 -17.63
N GLN A 42 2.85 -12.90 -16.56
CA GLN A 42 2.30 -14.25 -16.50
C GLN A 42 0.80 -14.20 -16.68
N VAL A 43 0.33 -14.74 -17.81
CA VAL A 43 -1.09 -14.80 -18.16
C VAL A 43 -1.43 -16.26 -18.41
N SER A 44 -2.21 -16.85 -17.51
CA SER A 44 -2.47 -18.31 -17.50
C SER A 44 -1.16 -19.11 -17.45
N ASP A 45 -0.87 -19.91 -18.47
CA ASP A 45 0.32 -20.76 -18.62
C ASP A 45 1.43 -20.09 -19.44
N ARG A 46 1.32 -18.79 -19.72
CA ARG A 46 2.21 -18.06 -20.65
C ARG A 46 3.01 -16.97 -19.96
N ASN A 47 4.24 -16.78 -20.44
CA ASN A 47 5.13 -15.69 -20.05
C ASN A 47 5.25 -14.71 -21.22
N LEU A 48 4.87 -13.47 -21.01
CA LEU A 48 4.83 -12.41 -22.03
C LEU A 48 5.76 -11.28 -21.61
N SER A 49 6.79 -11.00 -22.41
CA SER A 49 7.68 -9.87 -22.16
C SER A 49 6.95 -8.55 -22.43
N ILE A 50 7.02 -7.64 -21.46
CA ILE A 50 6.42 -6.31 -21.57
C ILE A 50 7.32 -5.41 -22.41
N ALA A 51 6.82 -5.00 -23.56
CA ALA A 51 7.53 -4.12 -24.50
C ALA A 51 7.33 -2.64 -24.16
N GLN A 52 6.13 -2.27 -23.68
CA GLN A 52 5.79 -0.89 -23.31
C GLN A 52 4.69 -0.86 -22.25
N VAL A 53 4.70 0.15 -21.38
CA VAL A 53 3.62 0.42 -20.41
C VAL A 53 3.19 1.87 -20.53
N ASP A 54 1.90 2.09 -20.75
CA ASP A 54 1.29 3.42 -20.76
C ASP A 54 0.56 3.69 -19.43
N ARG A 55 1.00 4.74 -18.72
CA ARG A 55 0.57 5.09 -17.36
C ARG A 55 -0.36 6.32 -17.32
N GLN A 56 -0.71 6.94 -18.46
CA GLN A 56 -1.41 8.23 -18.47
C GLN A 56 -2.92 8.10 -18.23
N ARG A 57 -3.44 8.82 -17.22
CA ARG A 57 -4.85 9.22 -17.16
C ARG A 57 -5.13 10.12 -18.37
N MET A 58 -6.11 9.72 -19.19
CA MET A 58 -6.72 10.44 -20.34
C MET A 58 -5.92 10.43 -21.66
N ARG A 59 -6.44 9.63 -22.61
CA ARG A 59 -6.07 9.47 -24.04
C ARG A 59 -4.69 8.85 -24.32
N SER A 60 -4.69 7.55 -24.61
CA SER A 60 -3.52 6.86 -25.18
C SER A 60 -3.37 7.19 -26.67
N CYS A 61 -2.18 7.65 -27.05
CA CYS A 61 -1.77 7.82 -28.45
C CYS A 61 -1.51 6.49 -29.19
N LEU A 62 -1.64 5.33 -28.52
CA LEU A 62 -1.52 4.01 -29.15
C LEU A 62 -2.86 3.43 -29.63
N THR A 63 -4.00 3.84 -29.05
CA THR A 63 -5.30 3.26 -29.40
C THR A 63 -6.39 4.29 -29.74
N GLY A 64 -6.25 5.56 -29.34
CA GLY A 64 -7.23 6.61 -29.66
C GLY A 64 -8.56 6.52 -28.90
N TRP A 65 -8.71 5.60 -27.94
CA TRP A 65 -9.96 5.40 -27.19
C TRP A 65 -9.94 6.06 -25.79
N PRO A 66 -11.08 6.59 -25.30
CA PRO A 66 -11.21 7.09 -23.93
C PRO A 66 -11.29 5.92 -22.93
N LEU A 67 -10.28 5.82 -22.05
CA LEU A 67 -10.22 4.83 -20.98
C LEU A 67 -11.15 5.25 -19.83
N VAL A 68 -12.15 4.42 -19.52
CA VAL A 68 -13.09 4.64 -18.42
C VAL A 68 -12.52 4.02 -17.15
N GLY A 69 -12.36 4.82 -16.09
CA GLY A 69 -12.01 4.35 -14.74
C GLY A 69 -10.64 4.82 -14.24
N LEU A 70 -10.61 5.31 -13.01
CA LEU A 70 -9.42 5.70 -12.28
C LEU A 70 -8.42 4.51 -12.23
N GLY A 71 -7.30 4.59 -12.96
CA GLY A 71 -6.15 3.69 -12.74
C GLY A 71 -6.05 2.45 -13.63
N SER A 72 -6.66 2.44 -14.82
CA SER A 72 -6.32 1.44 -15.86
C SER A 72 -5.01 1.81 -16.58
N ILE A 73 -4.18 0.82 -16.88
CA ILE A 73 -2.97 0.97 -17.72
C ILE A 73 -3.10 0.11 -18.98
N ALA A 74 -2.32 0.47 -20.01
CA ALA A 74 -2.14 -0.37 -21.19
C ALA A 74 -0.74 -0.98 -21.18
N VAL A 75 -0.66 -2.29 -21.34
CA VAL A 75 0.60 -3.05 -21.40
C VAL A 75 0.75 -3.65 -22.78
N LEU A 76 1.77 -3.24 -23.51
CA LEU A 76 2.12 -3.80 -24.81
C LEU A 76 2.99 -5.04 -24.62
N VAL A 77 2.58 -6.15 -25.24
CA VAL A 77 3.33 -7.41 -25.26
C VAL A 77 3.58 -7.86 -26.69
N ASN A 78 4.72 -8.51 -26.90
CA ASN A 78 5.09 -9.09 -28.21
C ASN A 78 4.48 -10.48 -28.36
N ALA A 79 3.16 -10.53 -28.51
CA ALA A 79 2.42 -11.75 -28.76
C ALA A 79 1.22 -11.47 -29.68
N PRO A 80 0.80 -12.45 -30.49
CA PRO A 80 -0.34 -12.30 -31.39
C PRO A 80 -1.67 -12.29 -30.64
N THR A 81 -2.53 -11.33 -30.99
CA THR A 81 -3.83 -11.11 -30.33
C THR A 81 -4.73 -12.34 -30.40
N GLU A 82 -4.72 -13.08 -31.51
CA GLU A 82 -5.59 -14.25 -31.70
C GLU A 82 -5.34 -15.35 -30.67
N GLU A 83 -4.12 -15.44 -30.13
CA GLU A 83 -3.80 -16.39 -29.07
C GLU A 83 -4.24 -15.93 -27.68
N LEU A 84 -4.38 -14.61 -27.49
CA LEU A 84 -4.71 -14.00 -26.20
C LEU A 84 -6.20 -13.69 -26.07
N LYS A 85 -6.90 -13.42 -27.18
CA LYS A 85 -8.33 -13.07 -27.25
C LYS A 85 -9.27 -14.02 -26.51
N PRO A 86 -9.03 -15.35 -26.43
CA PRO A 86 -9.85 -16.25 -25.62
C PRO A 86 -9.83 -15.89 -24.11
N LEU A 87 -8.75 -15.28 -23.63
CA LEU A 87 -8.55 -14.89 -22.23
C LEU A 87 -9.39 -13.67 -21.84
N ALA A 88 -9.66 -12.79 -22.80
CA ALA A 88 -10.54 -11.62 -22.64
C ALA A 88 -12.04 -11.98 -22.60
N ARG A 89 -12.42 -13.25 -22.81
CA ARG A 89 -13.83 -13.69 -22.77
C ARG A 89 -14.41 -13.69 -21.35
N TYR A 90 -13.57 -13.65 -20.31
CA TYR A 90 -13.97 -13.61 -18.90
C TYR A 90 -13.20 -12.52 -18.11
N PRO A 91 -13.32 -11.23 -18.47
CA PRO A 91 -12.45 -10.17 -17.95
C PRO A 91 -12.65 -9.93 -16.45
N ASN A 92 -13.84 -10.23 -15.91
CA ASN A 92 -14.11 -10.09 -14.48
C ASN A 92 -13.44 -11.15 -13.59
N ARG A 93 -12.69 -12.11 -14.15
CA ARG A 93 -12.11 -13.23 -13.39
C ARG A 93 -10.64 -13.51 -13.65
N LEU A 94 -10.01 -12.88 -14.64
CA LEU A 94 -8.62 -13.18 -14.96
C LEU A 94 -7.67 -12.20 -14.28
N TRP A 95 -7.05 -12.66 -13.21
CA TRP A 95 -5.90 -12.00 -12.61
C TRP A 95 -4.62 -12.45 -13.31
N VAL A 96 -3.79 -11.48 -13.70
CA VAL A 96 -2.47 -11.71 -14.28
C VAL A 96 -1.42 -11.34 -13.24
N THR A 97 -0.34 -12.11 -13.16
CA THR A 97 0.82 -11.78 -12.33
C THR A 97 2.00 -11.36 -13.21
N TRP A 98 3.06 -10.78 -12.65
CA TRP A 98 4.30 -10.62 -13.41
C TRP A 98 5.53 -10.76 -12.53
N LYS A 99 6.63 -11.15 -13.18
CA LYS A 99 7.96 -11.19 -12.59
C LYS A 99 8.72 -9.92 -12.98
N PRO A 100 9.07 -9.07 -11.99
CA PRO A 100 9.84 -7.86 -12.22
C PRO A 100 11.22 -8.14 -12.85
N LYS A 101 11.67 -7.31 -13.79
CA LYS A 101 12.99 -7.42 -14.45
C LYS A 101 14.16 -7.24 -13.48
N ALA A 102 13.97 -6.38 -12.48
CA ALA A 102 14.88 -6.17 -11.38
C ALA A 102 14.12 -6.44 -10.07
N ASP A 103 14.82 -6.82 -9.01
CA ASP A 103 14.23 -6.85 -7.67
C ASP A 103 13.51 -5.52 -7.44
N LEU A 104 12.21 -5.57 -7.17
CA LEU A 104 11.43 -4.36 -6.97
C LEU A 104 12.11 -3.55 -5.85
N PRO A 105 12.39 -2.24 -6.07
CA PRO A 105 13.11 -1.41 -5.11
C PRO A 105 12.46 -1.34 -3.72
N TRP A 106 11.21 -1.83 -3.61
CA TRP A 106 10.27 -1.59 -2.53
C TRP A 106 9.93 -2.85 -1.72
N HIS A 107 10.59 -3.98 -1.97
CA HIS A 107 10.45 -5.14 -1.11
C HIS A 107 11.66 -5.25 -0.21
N PHE A 108 11.41 -5.27 1.10
CA PHE A 108 12.43 -5.66 2.08
C PHE A 108 13.07 -6.96 1.57
N LYS A 109 14.39 -6.93 1.36
CA LYS A 109 15.13 -8.14 1.01
C LYS A 109 14.92 -9.14 2.14
N THR A 110 14.71 -10.41 1.80
CA THR A 110 14.26 -11.48 2.72
C THR A 110 15.13 -11.68 3.97
N VAL A 111 16.33 -11.11 4.00
CA VAL A 111 17.31 -11.25 5.09
C VAL A 111 17.21 -10.17 6.17
N ASP A 112 16.38 -9.12 6.02
CA ASP A 112 16.27 -8.02 6.99
C ASP A 112 14.86 -7.41 7.03
N LEU A 113 13.86 -8.26 7.32
CA LEU A 113 12.47 -7.82 7.45
C LEU A 113 12.24 -7.10 8.80
N PRO A 114 11.45 -6.02 8.84
CA PRO A 114 11.04 -5.41 10.09
C PRO A 114 10.20 -6.39 10.91
N LYS A 115 10.35 -6.33 12.23
CA LYS A 115 9.54 -7.09 13.17
C LYS A 115 8.52 -6.17 13.81
N PHE A 116 7.30 -6.68 13.97
CA PHE A 116 6.17 -5.96 14.54
C PHE A 116 5.79 -6.61 15.86
N THR A 117 5.74 -5.80 16.92
CA THR A 117 5.24 -6.22 18.23
C THR A 117 3.95 -5.44 18.47
N ARG A 118 2.81 -6.13 18.57
CA ARG A 118 1.53 -5.49 18.88
C ARG A 118 1.55 -4.97 20.31
N LEU A 119 1.03 -3.77 20.53
CA LEU A 119 1.11 -3.05 21.80
C LEU A 119 -0.26 -2.83 22.46
N ASN A 120 -1.34 -2.93 21.69
CA ASN A 120 -2.70 -2.65 22.12
C ASN A 120 -3.51 -3.95 22.29
N GLU A 121 -3.29 -4.66 23.39
CA GLU A 121 -3.94 -5.97 23.60
C GLU A 121 -5.36 -5.88 24.17
N ASP A 122 -5.63 -4.85 24.95
CA ASP A 122 -6.88 -4.64 25.71
C ASP A 122 -7.57 -3.31 25.38
N TRP A 123 -7.08 -2.60 24.36
CA TRP A 123 -7.64 -1.35 23.86
C TRP A 123 -7.40 -1.22 22.35
N ASN A 124 -8.20 -0.40 21.68
CA ASN A 124 -7.92 0.04 20.32
C ASN A 124 -8.72 1.31 19.97
N ALA A 125 -8.33 2.01 18.91
CA ALA A 125 -9.09 3.11 18.33
C ALA A 125 -10.38 2.62 17.68
N HIS A 126 -11.40 3.47 17.69
CA HIS A 126 -12.70 3.18 17.10
C HIS A 126 -12.56 2.97 15.58
N PRO A 127 -12.98 1.81 15.03
CA PRO A 127 -12.69 1.44 13.64
C PRO A 127 -13.37 2.35 12.61
N ASN A 128 -14.44 3.05 13.01
CA ASN A 128 -15.18 3.96 12.13
C ASN A 128 -14.92 5.44 12.39
N ASP A 129 -14.05 5.79 13.34
CA ASP A 129 -13.76 7.18 13.69
C ASP A 129 -12.55 7.73 12.91
N VAL A 130 -12.65 8.99 12.49
CA VAL A 130 -11.57 9.75 11.82
C VAL A 130 -11.01 10.85 12.72
N GLY A 131 -11.30 10.75 14.02
CA GLY A 131 -11.13 11.82 14.99
C GLY A 131 -9.73 11.94 15.61
N LEU A 132 -8.67 11.47 14.96
CA LEU A 132 -7.32 11.61 15.50
C LEU A 132 -7.00 13.09 15.74
N ARG A 133 -6.64 13.41 16.97
CA ARG A 133 -6.15 14.74 17.35
C ARG A 133 -4.75 14.61 17.92
N LEU A 134 -3.86 15.50 17.48
CA LEU A 134 -2.48 15.52 17.93
C LEU A 134 -2.19 16.81 18.70
N GLU A 135 -1.74 16.64 19.94
CA GLU A 135 -1.25 17.71 20.79
C GLU A 135 0.26 17.57 20.96
N LYS A 136 0.98 18.69 20.82
CA LYS A 136 2.45 18.73 20.85
C LYS A 136 2.91 19.66 21.96
N SER A 137 3.84 19.19 22.78
CA SER A 137 4.44 19.98 23.86
C SER A 137 5.90 19.60 24.04
N GLY A 138 6.83 20.41 23.50
CA GLY A 138 8.27 20.14 23.56
C GLY A 138 8.65 18.81 22.91
N ASP A 139 9.06 17.85 23.73
CA ASP A 139 9.43 16.49 23.35
C ASP A 139 8.27 15.48 23.51
N GLU A 140 7.06 15.94 23.81
CA GLU A 140 5.90 15.07 24.01
C GLU A 140 4.87 15.22 22.88
N LEU A 141 4.35 14.08 22.43
CA LEU A 141 3.24 14.01 21.49
C LEU A 141 2.10 13.23 22.15
N ILE A 142 0.91 13.80 22.17
CA ILE A 142 -0.30 13.13 22.65
C ILE A 142 -1.23 12.92 21.46
N ALA A 143 -1.63 11.67 21.24
CA ALA A 143 -2.61 11.28 20.23
C ALA A 143 -3.93 10.93 20.90
N ARG A 144 -4.96 11.74 20.65
CA ARG A 144 -6.32 11.57 21.18
C ARG A 144 -7.23 10.97 20.12
N MET A 145 -8.07 10.02 20.53
CA MET A 145 -8.99 9.31 19.63
C MET A 145 -10.13 8.67 20.42
N LYS A 146 -11.23 8.34 19.72
CA LYS A 146 -12.30 7.55 20.33
C LYS A 146 -11.85 6.09 20.51
N PRO A 147 -12.10 5.42 21.65
CA PRO A 147 -11.81 4.00 21.82
C PRO A 147 -12.82 3.11 21.09
N ASN A 148 -12.49 1.84 20.88
CA ASN A 148 -13.35 0.83 20.25
C ASN A 148 -14.23 0.08 21.28
N PRO A 149 -15.51 0.49 21.49
CA PRO A 149 -16.41 -0.20 22.41
C PRO A 149 -16.87 -1.56 21.88
N TYR A 150 -16.79 -1.81 20.57
CA TYR A 150 -17.30 -3.04 19.96
C TYR A 150 -16.44 -4.25 20.36
N ALA A 151 -15.12 -4.07 20.39
CA ALA A 151 -14.17 -5.09 20.82
C ALA A 151 -13.92 -5.05 22.33
N TYR A 152 -13.97 -3.87 22.95
CA TYR A 152 -13.56 -3.64 24.32
C TYR A 152 -14.64 -2.91 25.11
N ARG A 153 -15.54 -3.69 25.72
CA ARG A 153 -16.76 -3.19 26.39
C ARG A 153 -16.50 -2.23 27.54
N GLN A 154 -15.32 -2.27 28.16
CA GLN A 154 -14.94 -1.30 29.19
C GLN A 154 -14.92 0.14 28.68
N TYR A 155 -14.92 0.35 27.36
CA TYR A 155 -14.95 1.67 26.73
C TYR A 155 -16.34 2.10 26.21
N ASP A 156 -17.43 1.37 26.49
CA ASP A 156 -18.79 1.69 26.00
C ASP A 156 -19.24 3.13 26.30
N ASN A 157 -18.79 3.71 27.43
CA ASN A 157 -19.11 5.08 27.85
C ASN A 157 -17.88 6.00 27.94
N VAL A 158 -16.74 5.58 27.38
CA VAL A 158 -15.52 6.39 27.37
C VAL A 158 -15.48 7.20 26.07
N PRO A 159 -15.57 8.54 26.14
CA PRO A 159 -15.66 9.36 24.94
C PRO A 159 -14.34 9.41 24.17
N GLU A 160 -13.21 9.32 24.88
CA GLU A 160 -11.87 9.52 24.34
C GLU A 160 -10.83 8.74 25.15
N ILE A 161 -9.79 8.27 24.46
CA ILE A 161 -8.53 7.81 25.03
C ILE A 161 -7.38 8.63 24.47
N ALA A 162 -6.28 8.73 25.22
CA ALA A 162 -5.08 9.42 24.79
C ALA A 162 -3.87 8.49 24.85
N VAL A 163 -3.03 8.51 23.83
CA VAL A 163 -1.74 7.81 23.80
C VAL A 163 -0.64 8.86 23.85
N ARG A 164 0.13 8.88 24.94
CA ARG A 164 1.24 9.81 25.14
C ARG A 164 2.55 9.16 24.73
N PHE A 165 3.30 9.82 23.86
CA PHE A 165 4.64 9.43 23.44
C PHE A 165 5.66 10.34 24.10
N VAL A 166 6.60 9.74 24.84
CA VAL A 166 7.59 10.45 25.65
C VAL A 166 8.91 10.58 24.90
N ASN A 167 9.55 11.74 25.01
CA ASN A 167 10.84 12.05 24.36
C ASN A 167 10.79 11.74 22.84
N CYS A 168 9.69 12.17 22.22
CA CYS A 168 9.39 12.07 20.80
C CYS A 168 10.36 12.94 20.00
N SER A 169 11.09 12.34 19.06
CA SER A 169 12.02 13.06 18.18
C SER A 169 11.37 13.50 16.89
N LYS A 170 10.40 12.75 16.39
CA LYS A 170 9.64 13.08 15.18
C LYS A 170 8.40 12.21 15.04
N TYR A 171 7.42 12.73 14.32
CA TYR A 171 6.24 11.97 13.93
C TYR A 171 5.79 12.32 12.51
N ARG A 172 4.90 11.53 11.92
CA ARG A 172 4.18 11.87 10.69
C ARG A 172 2.82 11.20 10.68
N VAL A 173 1.89 11.79 9.95
CA VAL A 173 0.58 11.19 9.66
C VAL A 173 0.52 10.97 8.16
N THR A 174 0.26 9.72 7.77
CA THR A 174 0.26 9.31 6.36
C THR A 174 -1.17 8.97 5.94
N PRO A 175 -1.56 9.22 4.67
CA PRO A 175 -2.90 8.93 4.17
C PRO A 175 -3.12 7.43 3.86
N VAL A 176 -2.30 6.57 4.46
CA VAL A 176 -2.44 5.12 4.31
C VAL A 176 -3.72 4.69 5.03
N ASN A 177 -4.61 4.04 4.27
CA ASN A 177 -5.87 3.45 4.75
C ASN A 177 -5.88 1.93 4.51
N ASP A 178 -6.96 1.28 4.94
CA ASP A 178 -7.12 -0.18 4.86
C ASP A 178 -7.08 -0.69 3.42
N GLU A 179 -7.78 -0.02 2.51
CA GLU A 179 -7.81 -0.36 1.08
C GLU A 179 -6.41 -0.39 0.48
N GLY A 180 -5.62 0.67 0.70
CA GLY A 180 -4.23 0.75 0.26
C GLY A 180 -3.36 -0.33 0.89
N TRP A 181 -3.56 -0.62 2.17
CA TRP A 181 -2.82 -1.65 2.89
C TRP A 181 -3.07 -3.04 2.33
N TYR A 182 -4.34 -3.46 2.20
CA TYR A 182 -4.72 -4.77 1.65
C TYR A 182 -4.34 -4.91 0.16
N SER A 183 -4.38 -3.81 -0.59
CA SER A 183 -3.97 -3.75 -2.00
C SER A 183 -2.46 -3.87 -2.21
N GLY A 184 -1.65 -3.86 -1.14
CA GLY A 184 -0.20 -3.95 -1.26
C GLY A 184 0.50 -2.64 -1.61
N GLN A 185 -0.19 -1.51 -1.45
CA GLN A 185 0.27 -0.20 -1.92
C GLN A 185 1.03 0.60 -0.84
N CYS A 186 1.32 -0.01 0.31
CA CYS A 186 1.96 0.65 1.43
C CYS A 186 3.23 -0.11 1.86
N ARG A 187 4.17 0.62 2.48
CA ARG A 187 5.49 0.11 2.87
C ARG A 187 5.44 -1.21 3.67
N PHE A 188 4.47 -1.32 4.58
CA PHE A 188 4.31 -2.49 5.47
C PHE A 188 3.13 -3.39 5.10
N SER A 189 2.52 -3.18 3.94
CA SER A 189 1.46 -4.05 3.46
C SER A 189 1.92 -5.51 3.45
N ARG A 190 1.13 -6.39 4.08
CA ARG A 190 1.42 -7.83 4.19
C ARG A 190 2.69 -8.19 4.98
N LEU A 191 3.31 -7.21 5.66
CA LEU A 191 4.42 -7.42 6.60
C LEU A 191 3.98 -7.17 8.03
N ALA A 192 3.22 -6.11 8.26
CA ALA A 192 2.49 -5.95 9.51
C ALA A 192 1.47 -7.09 9.64
N PRO A 193 1.27 -7.66 10.85
CA PRO A 193 0.35 -8.78 11.04
C PRO A 193 -1.10 -8.43 10.65
N GLU A 194 -1.61 -7.29 11.12
CA GLU A 194 -3.01 -6.89 10.98
C GLU A 194 -3.16 -5.37 10.81
N TRP A 195 -4.19 -4.97 10.05
CA TRP A 195 -4.64 -3.58 9.94
C TRP A 195 -5.43 -3.16 11.19
N GLY A 196 -5.38 -1.86 11.53
CA GLY A 196 -6.14 -1.27 12.64
C GLY A 196 -5.45 -1.42 14.00
N GLU A 197 -4.27 -2.02 14.05
CA GLU A 197 -3.54 -2.28 15.29
C GLU A 197 -2.38 -1.28 15.51
N PHE A 198 -1.90 -1.24 16.76
CA PHE A 198 -0.78 -0.41 17.20
C PHE A 198 0.46 -1.26 17.45
N TYR A 199 1.57 -0.90 16.80
CA TYR A 199 2.80 -1.68 16.81
C TYR A 199 4.04 -0.88 17.23
N GLU A 200 4.97 -1.55 17.90
CA GLU A 200 6.39 -1.20 17.86
C GLU A 200 7.05 -1.96 16.70
N ILE A 201 7.83 -1.23 15.90
CA ILE A 201 8.58 -1.77 14.77
C ILE A 201 10.08 -1.75 15.10
N SER A 202 10.73 -2.90 14.95
CA SER A 202 12.17 -3.04 15.10
C SER A 202 12.82 -3.59 13.83
N GLY A 203 14.14 -3.39 13.71
CA GLY A 203 14.89 -3.73 12.50
C GLY A 203 14.88 -2.61 11.46
N ASN A 204 15.15 -2.96 10.21
CA ASN A 204 15.17 -1.99 9.12
C ASN A 204 13.75 -1.59 8.75
N THR A 205 13.42 -0.31 8.86
CA THR A 205 12.08 0.22 8.59
C THR A 205 11.99 0.95 7.24
N GLN A 206 13.11 1.12 6.54
CA GLN A 206 13.23 1.83 5.25
C GLN A 206 12.39 3.13 5.22
N ASP A 207 12.67 4.05 6.15
CA ASP A 207 11.90 5.29 6.33
C ASP A 207 11.86 6.19 5.09
N ASN A 208 12.87 6.06 4.21
CA ASN A 208 12.99 6.76 2.94
C ASN A 208 11.98 6.30 1.86
N MET A 209 11.32 5.14 2.03
CA MET A 209 10.35 4.64 1.06
C MET A 209 8.99 5.36 1.10
N ASN A 210 8.72 6.10 2.16
CA ASN A 210 7.48 6.85 2.29
C ASN A 210 7.77 8.35 2.11
N PHE A 211 7.12 8.94 1.12
CA PHE A 211 7.29 10.34 0.72
C PHE A 211 6.72 11.34 1.75
N THR A 212 5.86 10.89 2.66
CA THR A 212 5.35 11.75 3.73
C THR A 212 6.49 12.17 4.66
N HIS A 213 6.70 13.49 4.73
CA HIS A 213 7.76 14.09 5.53
C HIS A 213 7.52 13.90 7.03
N TRP A 214 8.62 13.71 7.75
CA TRP A 214 8.63 13.71 9.21
C TRP A 214 8.58 15.14 9.75
N ILE A 215 7.72 15.37 10.74
CA ILE A 215 7.67 16.58 11.55
C ILE A 215 8.61 16.36 12.74
N LYS A 216 9.64 17.20 12.86
CA LYS A 216 10.61 17.13 13.96
C LYS A 216 9.99 17.67 15.26
N MET A 217 10.42 17.07 16.37
CA MET A 217 10.10 17.42 17.75
C MET A 217 11.41 17.63 18.52
N GLU A 218 11.34 18.02 19.79
CA GLU A 218 12.54 18.35 20.59
C GLU A 218 13.22 17.12 21.23
N GLY A 219 12.57 15.96 21.19
CA GLY A 219 13.11 14.74 21.79
C GLY A 219 14.16 14.01 20.94
N VAL A 220 14.68 12.92 21.49
CA VAL A 220 15.75 12.09 20.90
C VAL A 220 15.39 10.61 20.82
N GLY A 221 14.17 10.23 21.22
CA GLY A 221 13.70 8.85 21.20
C GLY A 221 13.68 8.26 19.80
N ALA A 222 14.06 6.99 19.70
CA ALA A 222 14.31 6.31 18.43
C ALA A 222 13.45 5.05 18.20
N LYS A 223 12.70 4.57 19.20
CA LYS A 223 11.77 3.45 19.01
C LYS A 223 10.71 3.86 18.01
N HIS A 224 10.37 2.96 17.10
CA HIS A 224 9.42 3.24 16.02
C HIS A 224 8.05 2.70 16.39
N PHE A 225 7.10 3.60 16.57
CA PHE A 225 5.70 3.26 16.80
C PHE A 225 4.88 3.53 15.54
N HIS A 226 3.94 2.65 15.26
CA HIS A 226 3.11 2.68 14.06
C HIS A 226 1.68 2.29 14.42
N PHE A 227 0.75 3.22 14.22
CA PHE A 227 -0.66 3.01 14.55
C PHE A 227 -1.51 3.16 13.29
N TYR A 228 -2.11 2.04 12.86
CA TYR A 228 -3.13 2.05 11.82
C TYR A 228 -4.46 2.51 12.38
N LEU A 229 -4.95 3.65 11.89
CA LEU A 229 -6.29 4.18 12.20
C LEU A 229 -7.19 3.93 10.98
N LYS A 230 -8.42 4.44 10.98
CA LYS A 230 -9.38 4.16 9.91
C LYS A 230 -8.88 4.60 8.53
N ASP A 231 -8.64 5.91 8.38
CA ASP A 231 -8.34 6.54 7.08
C ASP A 231 -6.89 7.07 7.00
N GLU A 232 -6.10 6.84 8.05
CA GLU A 232 -4.73 7.32 8.15
C GLU A 232 -3.88 6.44 9.04
N THR A 233 -2.58 6.70 9.03
CA THR A 233 -1.62 5.98 9.86
C THR A 233 -0.70 6.98 10.56
N LEU A 234 -0.61 6.88 11.87
CA LEU A 234 0.29 7.67 12.70
C LEU A 234 1.61 6.91 12.89
N GLU A 235 2.72 7.56 12.54
CA GLU A 235 4.06 7.04 12.79
C GLU A 235 4.84 7.97 13.73
N ILE A 236 5.53 7.39 14.70
CA ILE A 236 6.28 8.14 15.71
C ILE A 236 7.66 7.51 15.92
N LYS A 237 8.67 8.35 16.14
CA LYS A 237 9.94 7.95 16.77
C LYS A 237 10.00 8.57 18.18
N ALA A 238 9.93 7.74 19.21
CA ALA A 238 9.89 8.19 20.61
C ALA A 238 10.69 7.22 21.51
N GLN A 239 10.86 7.59 22.78
CA GLN A 239 11.54 6.72 23.74
C GLN A 239 10.58 5.66 24.29
N ASP A 240 9.34 6.07 24.54
CA ASP A 240 8.30 5.20 25.07
C ASP A 240 6.90 5.73 24.77
N TRP A 241 5.88 4.95 25.13
CA TRP A 241 4.48 5.32 25.04
C TRP A 241 3.70 4.92 26.31
N VAL A 242 2.60 5.61 26.58
CA VAL A 242 1.68 5.34 27.69
C VAL A 242 0.25 5.58 27.24
N LEU A 243 -0.66 4.64 27.53
CA LEU A 243 -2.10 4.87 27.43
C LEU A 243 -2.58 5.68 28.64
N ILE A 244 -3.25 6.79 28.38
CA ILE A 244 -3.91 7.63 29.36
C ILE A 244 -5.42 7.44 29.16
N SER A 245 -6.07 6.82 30.14
CA SER A 245 -7.52 6.82 30.27
C SER A 245 -7.91 8.00 31.15
N GLU A 246 -8.65 8.97 30.62
CA GLU A 246 -9.33 9.95 31.45
C GLU A 246 -10.51 9.24 32.13
N SER A 247 -10.41 9.07 33.45
CA SER A 247 -11.43 8.48 34.33
C SER A 247 -12.52 9.48 34.70
#